data_AF-A0A392UEJ8-F1
#
_entry.id   AF-A0A392UEJ8-F1
#
_cell.length_a   1.000
_cell.length_b   1.000
_cell.length_c   1.000
_cell.angle_alpha   90.00
_cell.angle_beta   90.00
_cell.angle_gamma   90.00
#
_symmetry.space_group_name_H-M   'P 1'
#
loop_
_entity.id
_entity.type
_entity.pdbx_description
1 polymer ?
#
loop_
_entity_poly.entity_id
_entity_poly.type
_entity_poly.pdbx_seq_one_letter_code
_entity_poly.pdbx_strand_id
1 'polypeptide(L)' 'MHEAFGKARKDLEDQEGRHAAEKNSLEEELSKLQSVMTPAEGEPDSVRGLTTRAALVERIQRL' A
#
# COMPACT_ATOMS: atom_id res chain seq x y z
N MET A 1 -17.47 33.36 19.10
CA MET A 1 -16.61 33.36 17.88
C MET A 1 -15.20 32.87 18.20
N HIS A 2 -14.54 33.37 19.24
CA HIS A 2 -13.19 32.95 19.64
C HIS A 2 -13.08 31.44 19.99
N GLU A 3 -14.05 30.89 20.71
CA GLU A 3 -14.10 29.45 21.06
C GLU A 3 -14.22 28.55 19.83
N ALA A 4 -15.03 28.95 18.83
CA ALA A 4 -15.20 28.18 17.60
C ALA A 4 -13.89 28.13 16.79
N PHE A 5 -13.16 29.25 16.72
CA PHE A 5 -11.83 29.29 16.10
C PHE A 5 -10.80 28.44 16.86
N GLY A 6 -10.82 28.49 18.20
CA GLY A 6 -9.96 27.64 19.03
C GLY A 6 -10.22 26.15 18.79
N LYS A 7 -11.50 25.75 18.74
CA LYS A 7 -11.89 24.37 18.42
C LYS A 7 -11.44 23.95 17.02
N ALA A 8 -11.70 24.78 16.01
CA ALA A 8 -11.33 24.48 14.62
C ALA A 8 -9.81 24.29 14.45
N ARG A 9 -9.00 25.09 15.15
CA ARG A 9 -7.55 24.95 15.14
C ARG A 9 -7.08 23.63 15.75
N LYS A 10 -7.65 23.24 16.90
CA LYS A 10 -7.33 21.97 17.53
C LYS A 10 -7.74 20.78 16.64
N ASP A 11 -8.94 20.82 16.07
CA ASP A 11 -9.42 19.77 15.18
C ASP A 11 -8.49 19.60 13.96
N LEU A 12 -7.93 20.70 13.45
CA LEU A 12 -6.94 20.68 12.36
C LEU A 12 -5.62 20.03 12.80
N GLU A 13 -5.06 20.44 13.95
CA GLU A 13 -3.83 19.85 14.51
C GLU A 13 -4.01 18.33 14.76
N ASP A 14 -5.17 17.92 15.29
CA ASP A 14 -5.52 16.52 15.49
C ASP A 14 -5.70 15.75 14.16
N GLN A 15 -6.21 16.40 13.11
CA GLN A 15 -6.33 15.81 11.78
C GLN A 15 -4.97 15.64 11.11
N GLU A 16 -4.09 16.64 11.18
CA GLU A 16 -2.73 16.57 10.65
C GLU A 16 -1.94 15.44 11.31
N GLY A 17 -2.05 15.29 12.63
CA GLY A 17 -1.42 14.19 13.36
C GLY A 17 -1.91 12.81 12.89
N ARG A 18 -3.23 12.65 12.69
CA ARG A 18 -3.81 11.40 12.16
C ARG A 18 -3.36 11.11 10.73
N HIS A 19 -3.35 12.11 9.86
CA HIS A 19 -2.89 11.95 8.47
C HIS A 19 -1.41 11.56 8.40
N ALA A 20 -0.56 12.16 9.25
CA ALA A 20 0.85 11.80 9.31
C ALA A 20 1.05 10.33 9.75
N ALA A 21 0.30 9.89 10.76
CA ALA A 21 0.34 8.50 11.23
C ALA A 21 -0.15 7.51 10.16
N GLU A 22 -1.27 7.81 9.50
CA GLU A 22 -1.82 6.99 8.42
C GLU A 22 -0.86 6.89 7.23
N LYS A 23 -0.27 8.02 6.82
CA LYS A 23 0.75 8.05 5.76
C LYS A 23 1.93 7.13 6.10
N ASN A 24 2.48 7.23 7.30
CA ASN A 24 3.61 6.38 7.71
C ASN A 24 3.22 4.89 7.69
N SER A 25 2.02 4.54 8.15
CA SER A 25 1.52 3.17 8.09
C SER A 25 1.38 2.66 6.65
N LEU A 26 0.87 3.50 5.73
CA LEU A 26 0.73 3.13 4.33
C LEU A 26 2.09 2.96 3.64
N GLU A 27 3.06 3.81 3.95
CA GLU A 27 4.43 3.67 3.44
C GLU A 27 5.09 2.36 3.93
N GLU A 28 4.85 1.97 5.18
CA GLU A 28 5.33 0.71 5.73
C GLU A 28 4.68 -0.51 5.04
N GLU A 29 3.35 -0.50 4.88
CA GLU A 29 2.64 -1.58 4.19
C GLU A 29 3.03 -1.67 2.71
N LEU A 30 3.27 -0.54 2.05
CA LEU A 30 3.76 -0.52 0.67
C LEU A 30 5.15 -1.14 0.56
N SER A 31 6.06 -0.82 1.51
CA SER A 31 7.40 -1.41 1.55
C SER A 31 7.36 -2.93 1.76
N LYS A 32 6.51 -3.42 2.66
CA LYS A 32 6.26 -4.85 2.86
C LYS A 32 5.73 -5.50 1.58
N LEU A 33 4.75 -4.88 0.94
CA LEU A 33 4.17 -5.37 -0.31
C LEU A 33 5.23 -5.45 -1.42
N GLN A 34 6.07 -4.43 -1.58
CA GLN A 34 7.16 -4.43 -2.55
C GLN A 34 8.17 -5.55 -2.30
N SER A 35 8.50 -5.81 -1.03
CA SER A 35 9.38 -6.92 -0.65
C SER A 35 8.78 -8.27 -1.06
N VAL A 36 7.49 -8.50 -0.81
CA VAL A 36 6.78 -9.75 -1.17
C VAL A 36 6.58 -9.89 -2.68
N MET A 37 6.37 -8.77 -3.39
CA MET A 37 6.19 -8.74 -4.85
C MET A 37 7.51 -8.73 -5.63
N THR A 38 8.65 -8.69 -4.94
CA THR A 38 9.96 -8.79 -5.61
C THR A 38 10.07 -10.17 -6.26
N PRO A 39 10.33 -10.25 -7.58
CA PRO A 39 10.45 -11.52 -8.27
C PRO A 39 11.49 -12.42 -7.62
N ALA A 40 11.19 -13.70 -7.52
CA ALA A 40 12.15 -14.68 -7.00
C ALA A 40 13.34 -14.84 -7.98
N GLU A 41 14.51 -15.22 -7.45
CA GLU A 41 15.64 -15.56 -8.31
C GLU A 41 15.26 -16.71 -9.25
N GLY A 42 15.48 -16.51 -10.55
CA GLY A 42 15.09 -17.47 -11.59
C GLY A 42 13.60 -17.48 -11.95
N GLU A 43 12.80 -16.54 -11.43
CA GLU A 43 11.40 -16.38 -11.84
C GLU A 43 11.30 -16.11 -13.36
N PRO A 44 10.54 -16.91 -14.12
CA PRO A 44 10.37 -16.67 -15.55
C PRO A 44 9.68 -15.34 -15.85
N ASP A 45 10.16 -14.62 -16.87
CA ASP A 45 9.49 -13.40 -17.34
C ASP A 45 8.03 -13.64 -17.75
N SER A 46 7.70 -14.88 -18.14
CA SER A 46 6.37 -15.31 -18.54
C SER A 46 5.34 -15.33 -17.41
N VAL A 47 5.78 -15.34 -16.15
CA VAL A 47 4.92 -15.32 -14.96
C VAL A 47 5.02 -14.00 -14.19
N ARG A 48 5.90 -13.09 -14.62
CA ARG A 48 6.04 -11.77 -14.02
C ARG A 48 4.73 -10.99 -14.11
N GLY A 49 4.27 -10.46 -12.98
CA GLY A 49 3.03 -9.68 -12.91
C GLY A 49 1.74 -10.50 -12.77
N LEU A 50 1.82 -11.83 -12.68
CA LEU A 50 0.68 -12.66 -12.33
C LEU A 50 0.39 -12.52 -10.82
N THR A 51 -0.74 -11.89 -10.50
CA THR A 51 -1.13 -11.63 -9.10
C THR A 51 -2.13 -12.64 -8.53
N THR A 52 -2.61 -13.57 -9.36
CA THR A 52 -3.59 -14.59 -8.93
C THR A 52 -3.16 -15.99 -9.33
N ARG A 53 -3.54 -16.98 -8.52
CA ARG A 53 -3.31 -18.40 -8.82
C ARG A 53 -4.01 -18.83 -10.12
N ALA A 54 -5.19 -18.28 -10.41
CA ALA A 54 -5.91 -18.58 -11.64
C ALA A 54 -5.11 -18.18 -12.89
N ALA A 55 -4.54 -16.97 -12.88
CA ALA A 55 -3.71 -16.48 -13.99
C ALA A 55 -2.42 -17.30 -14.16
N LEU A 56 -1.81 -17.77 -13.07
CA LEU A 56 -0.68 -18.70 -13.11
C LEU A 56 -1.06 -20.04 -13.76
N VAL A 57 -2.18 -20.64 -13.34
CA VAL A 57 -2.66 -21.91 -13.91
C VAL A 57 -2.96 -21.76 -15.40
N GLU A 58 -3.63 -20.68 -15.80
CA GLU A 58 -3.89 -20.40 -17.22
C GLU A 58 -2.59 -20.23 -18.01
N ARG A 59 -1.58 -19.53 -17.46
CA ARG A 59 -0.30 -19.36 -18.13
C ARG A 59 0.39 -20.70 -18.35
N ILE A 60 0.41 -21.56 -17.33
CA ILE A 60 1.01 -22.90 -17.36
C ILE A 60 0.33 -23.77 -18.43
N GLN A 61 -0.99 -23.69 -18.55
CA GLN A 61 -1.75 -24.43 -19.57
C GLN A 61 -1.44 -24.00 -21.02
N ARG A 62 -0.87 -22.80 -21.21
CA ARG A 62 -0.49 -22.24 -22.51
C ARG A 62 1.00 -22.40 -22.83
N LEU A 63 1.78 -23.00 -21.93
CA LEU A 63 3.18 -23.38 -22.17
C LEU A 63 3.25 -24.71 -22.92
#